data_AF-A0A8K0G436-F1
#
_entry.id   AF-A0A8K0G436-F1
#
_cell.length_a   1.000
_cell.length_b   1.000
_cell.length_c   1.000
_cell.angle_alpha   90.00
_cell.angle_beta   90.00
_cell.angle_gamma   90.00
#
_symmetry.space_group_name_H-M   'P 1'
#
loop_
_entity.id
_entity.type
_entity.pdbx_description
1 polymer ?
#
loop_
_entity_poly.entity_id
_entity_poly.type
_entity_poly.pdbx_seq_one_letter_code
_entity_poly.pdbx_strand_id
1 'polypeptide(L)'
;MPNLKANTNNLEIPKGLKLADPYFYNPTTIDILLGAEIFWELLSVGQVRLGSDKPILQKTKLGWVIGGPIERAFNGEPTTSLVASVSNLELTITRFWELESITDKQEWSVEDHKCNQLYRC
;
A
#
# COMPACT_ATOMS: atom_id res chain seq x y z
N MET A 1 0.62 -4.32 -4.42
CA MET A 1 0.67 -5.52 -5.28
C MET A 1 0.70 -6.75 -4.40
N PRO A 2 0.12 -7.89 -4.83
CA PRO A 2 0.09 -9.07 -3.98
C PRO A 2 1.51 -9.63 -3.81
N ASN A 3 1.86 -10.00 -2.57
CA ASN A 3 3.16 -10.59 -2.24
C ASN A 3 3.26 -12.06 -2.76
N LEU A 4 2.13 -12.62 -3.20
CA LEU A 4 2.00 -13.98 -3.72
C LEU A 4 1.14 -13.97 -4.98
N LYS A 5 1.31 -14.97 -5.84
CA LYS A 5 0.53 -15.08 -7.07
C LYS A 5 -0.97 -15.24 -6.75
N ALA A 6 -1.78 -14.39 -7.36
CA ALA A 6 -3.23 -14.44 -7.25
C ALA A 6 -3.84 -15.43 -8.25
N ASN A 7 -4.92 -16.11 -7.85
CA ASN A 7 -5.74 -16.89 -8.75
C ASN A 7 -6.78 -15.99 -9.41
N THR A 8 -6.73 -15.90 -10.74
CA THR A 8 -7.64 -15.06 -11.53
C THR A 8 -8.73 -15.85 -12.25
N ASN A 9 -8.76 -17.19 -12.15
CA ASN A 9 -9.64 -18.03 -12.95
C ASN A 9 -11.14 -17.74 -12.73
N ASN A 10 -11.50 -17.33 -11.51
CA ASN A 10 -12.88 -17.03 -11.11
C ASN A 10 -13.21 -15.53 -11.14
N LEU A 11 -12.30 -14.69 -11.65
CA LEU A 11 -12.51 -13.25 -11.80
C LEU A 11 -13.16 -12.97 -13.16
N GLU A 12 -14.46 -12.70 -13.13
CA GLU A 12 -15.24 -12.32 -14.32
C GLU A 12 -15.04 -10.83 -14.65
N ILE A 13 -13.80 -10.44 -14.97
CA ILE A 13 -13.47 -9.06 -15.32
C ILE A 13 -14.13 -8.73 -16.68
N PRO A 14 -14.94 -7.67 -16.78
CA PRO A 14 -15.57 -7.28 -18.05
C PRO A 14 -14.54 -7.03 -19.15
N LYS A 15 -14.82 -7.58 -20.34
CA LYS A 15 -13.96 -7.38 -21.52
C LYS A 15 -13.94 -5.89 -21.90
N GLY A 16 -12.77 -5.40 -22.31
CA GLY A 16 -12.57 -4.01 -22.76
C GLY A 16 -12.16 -3.02 -21.68
N LEU A 17 -12.07 -3.43 -20.41
CA LEU A 17 -11.47 -2.60 -19.36
C LEU A 17 -9.95 -2.63 -19.47
N LYS A 18 -9.32 -1.45 -19.53
CA LYS A 18 -7.87 -1.31 -19.46
C LYS A 18 -7.43 -1.22 -18.00
N LEU A 19 -6.84 -2.30 -17.50
CA LEU A 19 -6.26 -2.32 -16.16
C LEU A 19 -5.04 -1.38 -16.08
N ALA A 20 -4.86 -0.73 -14.94
CA ALA A 20 -3.66 0.08 -14.67
C ALA A 20 -2.41 -0.81 -14.62
N ASP A 21 -2.56 -2.03 -14.08
CA ASP A 21 -1.58 -3.10 -14.18
C ASP A 21 -2.22 -4.35 -14.81
N PRO A 22 -1.90 -4.69 -16.07
CA PRO A 22 -2.36 -5.91 -16.73
C PRO A 22 -1.88 -7.21 -16.05
N TYR A 23 -0.82 -7.14 -15.24
CA TYR A 23 -0.18 -8.27 -14.58
C TYR A 23 -0.35 -8.24 -13.05
N PHE A 24 -1.40 -7.55 -12.55
CA PHE A 24 -1.67 -7.38 -11.10
C PHE A 24 -1.66 -8.67 -10.27
N TYR A 25 -1.83 -9.83 -10.93
CA TYR A 25 -1.88 -11.15 -10.30
C TYR A 25 -0.50 -11.75 -10.04
N ASN A 26 0.57 -11.17 -10.59
CA ASN A 26 1.94 -11.60 -10.36
C ASN A 26 2.60 -10.68 -9.31
N PRO A 27 3.36 -11.22 -8.35
CA PRO A 27 4.19 -10.40 -7.47
C PRO A 27 5.28 -9.70 -8.28
N THR A 28 5.44 -8.41 -8.07
CA THR A 28 6.48 -7.58 -8.70
C THR A 28 7.01 -6.58 -7.68
N THR A 29 8.20 -6.04 -7.96
CA THR A 29 8.78 -4.94 -7.18
C THR A 29 7.90 -3.69 -7.31
N ILE A 30 7.74 -2.96 -6.21
CA ILE A 30 7.00 -1.70 -6.22
C ILE A 30 7.96 -0.61 -6.70
N ASP A 31 7.65 0.00 -7.85
CA ASP A 31 8.46 1.08 -8.42
C ASP A 31 8.18 2.44 -7.75
N ILE A 32 6.91 2.71 -7.42
CA ILE A 32 6.44 4.00 -6.89
C ILE A 32 5.39 3.77 -5.81
N LEU A 33 5.55 4.47 -4.68
CA LEU A 33 4.54 4.58 -3.63
C LEU A 33 3.78 5.90 -3.80
N LEU A 34 2.46 5.82 -3.90
CA LEU A 34 1.60 6.99 -4.07
C LEU A 34 1.06 7.44 -2.72
N GLY A 35 1.31 8.71 -2.37
CA GLY A 35 0.78 9.32 -1.14
C GLY A 35 -0.74 9.48 -1.16
N ALA A 36 -1.34 9.63 0.02
CA ALA A 36 -2.78 9.83 0.15
C ALA A 36 -3.27 11.14 -0.49
N GLU A 37 -2.40 12.15 -0.57
CA GLU A 37 -2.67 13.44 -1.21
C GLU A 37 -3.04 13.28 -2.70
N ILE A 38 -2.28 12.46 -3.45
CA ILE A 38 -2.53 12.22 -4.87
C ILE A 38 -3.56 11.11 -5.12
N PHE A 39 -3.78 10.21 -4.15
CA PHE A 39 -4.72 9.11 -4.28
C PHE A 39 -6.12 9.59 -4.66
N TRP A 40 -6.62 10.61 -3.99
CA TRP A 40 -7.95 11.17 -4.24
C TRP A 40 -8.07 11.82 -5.62
N GLU A 41 -6.99 12.41 -6.11
CA GLU A 41 -6.95 13.01 -7.44
C GLU A 41 -6.93 11.96 -8.56
N LEU A 42 -6.44 10.77 -8.28
CA LEU A 42 -6.38 9.67 -9.24
C LEU A 42 -7.73 8.98 -9.42
N LEU A 43 -8.61 9.00 -8.40
CA LEU A 43 -9.92 8.38 -8.49
C LEU A 43 -10.76 9.00 -9.62
N SER A 44 -11.55 8.16 -10.27
CA SER A 44 -12.47 8.56 -11.34
C SER A 44 -13.82 7.91 -11.14
N VAL A 45 -14.85 8.48 -11.76
CA VAL A 45 -16.19 7.89 -11.74
C VAL A 45 -16.17 6.54 -12.45
N GLY A 46 -16.56 5.49 -11.73
CA GLY A 46 -16.66 4.13 -12.24
C GLY A 46 -16.18 3.10 -11.22
N GLN A 47 -17.07 2.19 -10.86
CA GLN A 47 -16.77 1.06 -10.00
C GLN A 47 -17.54 -0.16 -10.52
N VAL A 48 -16.88 -1.32 -10.54
CA VAL A 48 -17.52 -2.60 -10.88
C VAL A 48 -17.27 -3.58 -9.75
N ARG A 49 -18.34 -4.08 -9.14
CA ARG A 49 -18.25 -5.13 -8.11
C ARG A 49 -18.39 -6.48 -8.79
N LEU A 50 -17.41 -7.36 -8.60
CA LEU A 50 -17.43 -8.68 -9.23
C LEU A 50 -18.32 -9.69 -8.47
N GLY A 51 -18.72 -9.37 -7.24
CA GLY A 51 -19.55 -10.20 -6.35
C GLY A 51 -19.36 -9.79 -4.88
N SER A 52 -20.12 -10.40 -3.97
CA SER A 52 -20.10 -10.04 -2.54
C SER A 52 -18.76 -10.33 -1.84
N ASP A 53 -18.09 -11.44 -2.21
CA ASP A 53 -16.77 -11.85 -1.68
C ASP A 53 -15.69 -11.84 -2.76
N LYS A 54 -15.86 -10.98 -3.75
CA LYS A 54 -14.94 -10.82 -4.88
C LYS A 54 -14.36 -9.41 -4.90
N PRO A 55 -13.29 -9.18 -5.67
CA PRO A 55 -12.71 -7.86 -5.80
C PRO A 55 -13.65 -6.85 -6.42
N ILE A 56 -13.28 -5.59 -6.21
CA ILE A 56 -13.87 -4.43 -6.82
C ILE A 56 -12.87 -3.86 -7.82
N LEU A 57 -13.35 -3.51 -9.00
CA LEU A 57 -12.61 -2.71 -9.96
C LEU A 57 -12.97 -1.25 -9.75
N GLN A 58 -11.96 -0.40 -9.56
CA GLN A 58 -12.10 1.04 -9.39
C GLN A 58 -11.43 1.74 -10.56
N LYS A 59 -12.15 2.66 -11.22
CA LYS A 59 -11.56 3.48 -12.28
C LYS A 59 -10.65 4.54 -11.65
N THR A 60 -9.46 4.68 -12.22
CA THR A 60 -8.52 5.76 -11.91
C THR A 60 -8.02 6.41 -13.20
N LYS A 61 -7.33 7.55 -13.09
CA LYS A 61 -6.65 8.22 -14.21
C LYS A 61 -5.57 7.34 -14.87
N LEU A 62 -5.03 6.34 -14.17
CA LEU A 62 -4.00 5.42 -14.66
C LEU A 62 -4.59 4.15 -15.33
N GLY A 63 -5.90 3.93 -15.20
CA GLY A 63 -6.58 2.71 -15.61
C GLY A 63 -7.44 2.13 -14.49
N TRP A 64 -8.00 0.95 -14.71
CA TRP A 64 -8.77 0.25 -13.69
C TRP A 64 -7.85 -0.48 -12.71
N VAL A 65 -8.00 -0.21 -11.43
CA VAL A 65 -7.30 -0.92 -10.36
C VAL A 65 -8.25 -1.93 -9.73
N ILE A 66 -7.70 -3.04 -9.24
CA ILE A 66 -8.44 -4.08 -8.54
C ILE A 66 -8.11 -4.03 -7.05
N GLY A 67 -9.13 -4.12 -6.20
CA GLY A 67 -8.96 -4.10 -4.75
C GLY A 67 -10.00 -4.96 -4.05
N GLY A 68 -9.64 -5.55 -2.92
CA GLY A 68 -10.49 -6.47 -2.16
C GLY A 68 -9.95 -7.90 -2.13
N PRO A 69 -10.74 -8.86 -1.62
CA PRO A 69 -10.31 -10.23 -1.42
C PRO A 69 -10.07 -10.94 -2.76
N ILE A 70 -8.89 -11.55 -2.90
CA ILE A 70 -8.53 -12.39 -4.05
C ILE A 70 -8.03 -13.74 -3.52
N GLU A 71 -8.52 -14.83 -4.12
CA GLU A 71 -8.02 -16.17 -3.83
C GLU A 71 -6.55 -16.30 -4.24
N ARG A 72 -5.75 -16.91 -3.38
CA ARG A 72 -4.35 -17.21 -3.69
C ARG A 72 -4.28 -18.36 -4.69
N ALA A 73 -3.32 -18.31 -5.61
CA ALA A 73 -2.94 -19.51 -6.35
C ALA A 73 -2.30 -20.49 -5.35
N PHE A 74 -2.95 -21.64 -5.10
CA PHE A 74 -2.42 -22.67 -4.21
C PHE A 74 -1.17 -23.29 -4.82
N ASN A 75 -0.02 -23.02 -4.23
CA ASN A 75 1.26 -23.62 -4.64
C ASN A 75 1.80 -24.58 -3.58
N GLY A 76 0.97 -25.30 -2.82
CA GLY A 76 1.40 -26.39 -1.92
C GLY A 76 2.37 -26.04 -0.76
N GLU A 77 3.02 -24.89 -0.76
CA GLU A 77 3.99 -24.50 0.25
C GLU A 77 3.31 -23.77 1.41
N PRO A 78 3.57 -24.21 2.66
CA PRO A 78 3.06 -23.52 3.83
C PRO A 78 3.71 -22.13 3.92
N THR A 79 2.88 -21.09 3.83
CA THR A 79 3.34 -19.73 4.10
C THR A 79 3.54 -19.57 5.60
N THR A 80 4.78 -19.38 6.05
CA THR A 80 5.07 -18.98 7.43
C THR A 80 4.78 -17.49 7.58
N SER A 81 3.71 -17.14 8.29
CA SER A 81 3.49 -15.76 8.73
C SER A 81 4.15 -15.57 10.08
N LEU A 82 5.13 -14.67 10.16
CA LEU A 82 5.65 -14.21 11.45
C LEU A 82 4.66 -13.21 12.04
N VAL A 83 3.81 -13.67 12.96
CA VAL A 83 2.98 -12.77 13.76
C VAL A 83 3.80 -12.35 14.97
N ALA A 84 4.41 -11.17 14.88
CA ALA A 84 5.03 -10.53 16.03
C ALA A 84 3.93 -9.89 16.88
N SER A 85 3.63 -10.47 18.04
CA SER A 85 2.79 -9.82 19.04
C SER A 85 3.64 -8.81 19.81
N VAL A 86 3.36 -7.53 19.62
CA VAL A 86 4.05 -6.45 20.30
C VAL A 86 3.21 -6.03 21.50
N SER A 87 3.70 -6.30 22.71
CA SER A 87 3.00 -5.95 23.96
C SER A 87 3.00 -4.46 24.26
N ASN A 88 3.92 -3.68 23.68
CA ASN A 88 3.99 -2.23 23.81
C ASN A 88 4.37 -1.60 22.47
N LEU A 89 3.35 -1.36 21.64
CA LEU A 89 3.50 -0.82 20.29
C LEU A 89 4.22 0.53 20.29
N GLU A 90 3.92 1.40 21.26
CA GLU A 90 4.52 2.72 21.39
C GLU A 90 6.04 2.63 21.54
N LEU A 91 6.52 1.85 22.51
CA LEU A 91 7.95 1.65 22.74
C LEU A 91 8.65 1.05 21.51
N THR A 92 8.00 0.12 20.82
CA THR A 92 8.57 -0.53 19.63
C THR A 92 8.66 0.43 18.44
N ILE A 93 7.64 1.25 18.21
CA ILE A 93 7.65 2.28 17.16
C ILE A 93 8.73 3.32 17.47
N THR A 94 8.81 3.81 18.71
CA THR A 94 9.83 4.80 19.11
C THR A 94 11.23 4.27 18.88
N ARG A 95 11.52 3.04 19.32
CA ARG A 95 12.84 2.41 19.10
C ARG A 95 13.14 2.17 17.62
N PHE A 96 12.14 1.87 16.81
CA PHE A 96 12.33 1.73 15.36
C PHE A 96 12.80 3.06 14.74
N TRP A 97 12.12 4.17 15.06
CA TRP A 97 12.51 5.49 14.56
C TRP A 97 13.84 5.99 15.12
N GLU A 98 14.20 5.62 16.36
CA GLU A 98 15.53 5.90 16.94
C GLU A 98 16.66 5.14 16.23
N LEU A 99 16.39 3.95 15.69
CA LEU A 99 17.37 3.15 14.97
C LEU A 99 17.51 3.56 13.50
N GLU A 100 16.42 4.00 12.86
CA GLU A 100 16.45 4.54 11.50
C GLU A 100 16.88 6.02 11.45
N SER A 101 16.83 6.75 12.56
CA SER A 101 17.33 8.12 12.60
C SER A 101 18.84 8.12 12.41
N ILE A 102 19.27 8.58 11.24
CA ILE A 102 20.67 8.89 10.98
C ILE A 102 21.02 9.99 11.98
N THR A 103 21.91 9.69 12.94
CA THR A 103 22.46 10.71 13.83
C THR A 103 23.48 11.53 13.05
N ASP A 104 23.02 12.31 12.07
CA ASP A 104 23.78 13.46 11.67
C ASP A 104 23.69 14.44 12.83
N LYS A 105 24.85 14.80 13.37
CA LYS A 105 24.97 15.94 14.27
C LYS A 105 24.53 17.17 13.49
N GLN A 106 23.22 17.45 13.52
CA GLN A 106 22.65 18.64 12.94
C GLN A 106 23.13 19.79 13.83
N GLU A 107 24.09 20.58 13.36
CA GLU A 107 24.28 21.94 13.86
C GLU A 107 23.07 22.73 13.37
N TRP A 108 22.06 22.87 14.24
CA TRP A 108 20.80 23.50 13.90
C TRP A 108 21.04 24.94 13.46
N SER A 109 20.44 25.34 12.34
CA SER A 109 20.53 26.72 11.88
C SER A 109 19.66 27.64 12.75
N VAL A 110 19.88 28.95 12.62
CA VAL A 110 19.11 29.98 13.35
C VAL A 110 17.64 29.94 12.93
N GLU A 111 17.34 29.52 11.70
CA GLU A 111 15.97 29.39 11.20
C GLU A 111 15.22 28.24 11.88
N ASP A 112 15.88 27.11 12.15
CA ASP A 112 15.29 25.94 12.82
C ASP A 112 14.85 26.25 14.26
N HIS A 113 15.60 27.12 14.96
CA HIS A 113 15.24 27.58 16.30
C HIS A 113 13.95 28.41 16.31
N LYS A 114 13.73 29.20 15.27
CA LYS A 114 12.55 30.06 15.15
C LYS A 114 11.30 29.25 14.82
N CYS A 115 11.45 28.21 14.01
CA CYS A 115 10.41 27.25 13.68
C CYS A 115 9.92 26.52 14.95
N ASN A 116 10.83 25.95 15.75
CA ASN A 116 10.46 25.22 16.97
C ASN A 116 9.82 26.08 18.08
N GLN A 117 10.08 27.39 18.10
CA GLN A 117 9.39 28.31 19.01
C GLN A 117 7.93 28.57 18.59
N LEU A 118 7.61 28.44 17.30
CA LEU A 118 6.26 28.69 16.78
C LEU A 118 5.31 27.50 16.99
N TYR A 119 5.85 26.27 17.09
CA TYR A 119 5.08 25.02 17.18
C TYR A 119 4.97 24.44 18.60
N ARG A 120 5.43 25.16 19.62
CA ARG A 120 5.31 24.75 21.03
C ARG A 120 4.07 25.40 21.66
N CYS A 121 2.90 24.77 21.48
CA CYS A 121 1.72 24.98 22.32
C CYS A 121 1.78 24.06 23.55
#